data_AF-A0A1F7CJ77-F1
#
_entry.id   AF-A0A1F7CJ77-F1
#
_cell.length_a   1.000
_cell.length_b   1.000
_cell.length_c   1.000
_cell.angle_alpha   90.00
_cell.angle_beta   90.00
_cell.angle_gamma   90.00
#
_symmetry.space_group_name_H-M   'P 1'
#
loop_
_entity.id
_entity.type
_entity.pdbx_description
1 polymer ?
#
loop_
_entity_poly.entity_id
_entity_poly.type
_entity_poly.pdbx_seq_one_letter_code
_entity_poly.pdbx_strand_id
1 'polypeptide(L)'
;MFAQPPEVNSTPDALPEGHAAPDMAATSVDIGMQLDRVLVAFLTKKANSVQELQKLDELYKEAGSLTNTFVETTARRLFQQSDVLTDFNFQSSLLAGGSSFFAAVIRRMGELTDKEPELAEMAKLPVLIRLVEHHRRGRNENQMRAFAERVTNELRERVAENDTLALGQQGKVAYELSMHAFNEGDYEQAIAIAEESIALCERAGDLYGVLQARGNVAGSFRYTWAKSLGAGDPKYATLINEGRPVLEEDLQTTQAQIAEDTPDRKNFDRVESNNAMHLMKIAGLQGDLALARQMMAVLRANPIYLSTTTIAKDGATAVKGDVFTEILAKLEQAEAEKSGQAS
;
A
#
# COMPACT_ATOMS: atom_id res chain seq x y z
N MET A 1 63.15 -28.36 -62.12
CA MET A 1 62.37 -27.32 -62.83
C MET A 1 61.01 -27.27 -62.16
N PHE A 2 60.42 -26.07 -62.04
CA PHE A 2 59.15 -25.71 -61.37
C PHE A 2 59.29 -24.95 -60.03
N ALA A 3 59.38 -23.63 -60.25
CA ALA A 3 58.93 -22.45 -59.51
C ALA A 3 58.33 -22.59 -58.09
N GLN A 4 58.82 -21.70 -57.22
CA GLN A 4 58.21 -21.34 -55.94
C GLN A 4 56.85 -20.62 -56.15
N PRO A 5 55.80 -20.94 -55.36
CA PRO A 5 54.57 -20.16 -55.25
C PRO A 5 54.68 -19.03 -54.19
N PRO A 6 53.75 -18.05 -54.21
CA PRO A 6 53.97 -16.69 -53.71
C PRO A 6 53.74 -16.51 -52.20
N GLU A 7 54.35 -15.46 -51.65
CA GLU A 7 54.22 -14.99 -50.27
C GLU A 7 52.77 -14.64 -49.92
N VAL A 8 52.25 -15.29 -48.87
CA VAL A 8 50.97 -14.96 -48.24
C VAL A 8 51.22 -13.91 -47.17
N ASN A 9 50.72 -12.71 -47.42
CA ASN A 9 50.76 -11.59 -46.49
C ASN A 9 49.73 -11.84 -45.38
N SER A 10 50.16 -12.42 -44.26
CA SER A 10 49.33 -12.65 -43.08
C SER A 10 49.22 -11.38 -42.24
N THR A 11 48.17 -10.58 -42.48
CA THR A 11 47.68 -9.60 -41.50
C THR A 11 47.04 -10.35 -40.32
N PRO A 12 47.32 -10.01 -39.06
CA PRO A 12 46.59 -10.58 -37.93
C PRO A 12 45.16 -10.03 -37.96
N ASP A 13 44.17 -10.93 -38.04
CA ASP A 13 42.78 -10.60 -37.79
C ASP A 13 42.66 -9.95 -36.41
N ALA A 14 42.20 -8.71 -36.39
CA ALA A 14 41.84 -8.02 -35.16
C ALA A 14 40.72 -8.80 -34.46
N LEU A 15 40.98 -9.21 -33.22
CA LEU A 15 39.95 -9.71 -32.32
C LEU A 15 38.79 -8.71 -32.28
N PRO A 16 37.52 -9.15 -32.29
CA PRO A 16 36.40 -8.23 -32.15
C PRO A 16 36.54 -7.48 -30.83
N GLU A 17 36.56 -6.15 -30.91
CA GLU A 17 36.57 -5.26 -29.76
C GLU A 17 35.45 -5.69 -28.81
N GLY A 18 35.84 -6.20 -27.64
CA GLY A 18 34.90 -6.48 -26.58
C GLY A 18 34.15 -5.18 -26.28
N HIS A 19 32.82 -5.22 -26.38
CA HIS A 19 31.98 -4.15 -25.86
C HIS A 19 32.43 -3.88 -24.41
N ALA A 20 33.10 -2.75 -24.21
CA ALA A 20 33.47 -2.29 -22.89
C ALA A 20 32.20 -2.30 -22.03
N ALA A 21 32.22 -3.03 -20.93
CA ALA A 21 31.16 -2.95 -19.95
C ALA A 21 30.97 -1.46 -19.59
N PRO A 22 29.72 -0.95 -19.54
CA PRO A 22 29.49 0.45 -19.22
C PRO A 22 30.22 0.81 -17.93
N ASP A 23 30.90 1.96 -17.94
CA ASP A 23 31.64 2.43 -16.77
C ASP A 23 30.66 2.61 -15.61
N MET A 24 30.73 1.68 -14.66
CA MET A 24 29.83 1.60 -13.51
C MET A 24 29.92 2.86 -12.64
N ALA A 25 31.09 3.52 -12.60
CA ALA A 25 31.26 4.75 -11.84
C ALA A 25 30.53 5.93 -12.49
N ALA A 26 30.69 6.11 -13.81
CA ALA A 26 30.00 7.15 -14.56
C ALA A 26 28.47 6.97 -14.52
N THR A 27 28.00 5.73 -14.66
CA THR A 27 26.58 5.37 -14.54
C THR A 27 26.04 5.69 -13.15
N SER A 28 26.80 5.42 -12.08
CA SER A 28 26.39 5.71 -10.71
C SER A 28 26.25 7.22 -10.42
N VAL A 29 27.18 8.04 -10.94
CA VAL A 29 27.14 9.50 -10.82
C VAL A 29 25.95 10.09 -11.56
N ASP A 30 25.66 9.59 -12.77
CA ASP A 30 24.51 10.03 -13.55
C ASP A 30 23.18 9.72 -12.87
N ILE A 31 23.01 8.49 -12.35
CA ILE A 31 21.80 8.11 -11.59
C ILE A 31 21.62 9.01 -10.35
N GLY A 32 22.70 9.30 -9.61
CA GLY A 32 22.66 10.21 -8.46
C GLY A 32 22.16 11.62 -8.82
N MET A 33 22.68 12.19 -9.92
CA MET A 33 22.23 13.51 -10.40
C MET A 33 20.76 13.51 -10.85
N GLN A 34 20.31 12.42 -11.49
CA GLN A 34 18.92 12.27 -11.90
C GLN A 34 17.98 12.17 -10.69
N LEU A 35 18.35 11.39 -9.68
CA LEU A 35 17.63 11.27 -8.42
C LEU A 35 17.48 12.64 -7.72
N ASP A 36 18.57 13.40 -7.59
CA ASP A 36 18.53 14.73 -6.99
C ASP A 36 17.64 15.71 -7.77
N ARG A 37 17.69 15.66 -9.11
CA ARG A 37 16.86 16.53 -9.97
C ARG A 37 15.37 16.23 -9.78
N VAL A 38 14.99 14.96 -9.80
CA VAL A 38 13.60 14.51 -9.60
C VAL A 38 13.13 14.87 -8.18
N LEU A 39 13.96 14.65 -7.17
CA LEU A 39 13.67 15.03 -5.79
C LEU A 39 13.50 16.55 -5.63
N VAL A 40 14.34 17.36 -6.26
CA VAL A 40 14.17 18.83 -6.22
C VAL A 40 12.89 19.26 -6.93
N ALA A 41 12.56 18.68 -8.08
CA ALA A 41 11.30 18.96 -8.79
C ALA A 41 10.08 18.63 -7.90
N PHE A 42 10.14 17.49 -7.22
CA PHE A 42 9.15 17.04 -6.23
C PHE A 42 9.03 18.03 -5.06
N LEU A 43 10.13 18.34 -4.38
CA LEU A 43 10.15 19.22 -3.22
C LEU A 43 9.77 20.67 -3.53
N THR A 44 9.92 21.09 -4.79
CA THR A 44 9.53 22.43 -5.25
C THR A 44 8.13 22.50 -5.86
N LYS A 45 7.38 21.39 -5.89
CA LYS A 45 6.03 21.29 -6.49
C LYS A 45 5.97 21.77 -7.96
N LYS A 46 7.09 21.69 -8.70
CA LYS A 46 7.23 22.26 -10.06
C LYS A 46 6.79 21.32 -11.20
N ALA A 47 6.43 20.07 -10.88
CA ALA A 47 6.06 19.04 -11.86
C ALA A 47 4.89 18.19 -11.33
N ASN A 48 4.25 17.42 -12.21
CA ASN A 48 3.20 16.48 -11.81
C ASN A 48 3.79 15.46 -10.82
N SER A 49 3.34 15.53 -9.57
CA SER A 49 3.89 14.74 -8.46
C SER A 49 3.84 13.24 -8.76
N VAL A 50 2.77 12.75 -9.40
CA VAL A 50 2.59 11.31 -9.68
C VAL A 50 3.65 10.78 -10.66
N GLN A 51 3.94 11.52 -11.73
CA GLN A 51 4.90 11.09 -12.77
C GLN A 51 6.34 11.15 -12.28
N GLU A 52 6.71 12.24 -11.58
CA GLU A 52 8.04 12.37 -10.98
C GLU A 52 8.28 11.29 -9.91
N LEU A 53 7.23 10.90 -9.16
CA LEU A 53 7.33 9.82 -8.18
C LEU A 53 7.54 8.45 -8.81
N GLN A 54 6.84 8.15 -9.90
CA GLN A 54 7.06 6.90 -10.66
C GLN A 54 8.50 6.83 -11.16
N LYS A 55 8.99 7.93 -11.74
CA LYS A 55 10.37 8.05 -12.18
C LYS A 55 11.36 7.90 -11.02
N LEU A 56 11.05 8.47 -9.86
CA LEU A 56 11.88 8.34 -8.66
C LEU A 56 11.98 6.89 -8.19
N ASP A 57 10.90 6.12 -8.24
CA ASP A 57 10.91 4.69 -7.90
C ASP A 57 11.69 3.84 -8.90
N GLU A 58 11.61 4.15 -10.19
CA GLU A 58 12.40 3.48 -11.24
C GLU A 58 13.89 3.73 -11.02
N LEU A 59 14.28 5.00 -10.90
CA LEU A 59 15.66 5.39 -10.62
C LEU A 59 16.17 4.80 -9.29
N TYR A 60 15.32 4.76 -8.26
CA TYR A 60 15.68 4.18 -6.97
C TYR A 60 15.97 2.67 -7.06
N LYS A 61 15.22 1.93 -7.89
CA LYS A 61 15.47 0.50 -8.13
C LYS A 61 16.80 0.27 -8.86
N GLU A 62 17.19 1.18 -9.74
CA GLU A 62 18.44 1.11 -10.50
C GLU A 62 19.67 1.57 -9.70
N ALA A 63 19.48 2.41 -8.68
CA ALA A 63 20.56 3.08 -7.94
C ALA A 63 21.46 2.17 -7.07
N GLY A 64 21.08 0.92 -6.81
CA GLY A 64 21.92 -0.06 -6.12
C GLY A 64 22.49 0.44 -4.77
N SER A 65 23.83 0.56 -4.68
CA SER A 65 24.53 0.96 -3.44
C SER A 65 24.37 2.43 -3.05
N LEU A 66 23.93 3.31 -3.97
CA LEU A 66 23.71 4.74 -3.70
C LEU A 66 22.44 4.99 -2.86
N THR A 67 21.57 4.00 -2.76
CA THR A 67 20.25 4.09 -2.14
C THR A 67 20.30 4.54 -0.69
N ASN A 68 21.25 4.05 0.12
CA ASN A 68 21.29 4.35 1.56
C ASN A 68 21.58 5.84 1.84
N THR A 69 22.61 6.41 1.22
CA THR A 69 22.98 7.82 1.40
C THR A 69 21.91 8.77 0.87
N PHE A 70 21.33 8.43 -0.28
CA PHE A 70 20.24 9.21 -0.88
C PHE A 70 18.97 9.18 -0.01
N VAL A 71 18.58 8.01 0.50
CA VAL A 71 17.44 7.84 1.41
C VAL A 71 17.65 8.62 2.71
N GLU A 72 18.85 8.55 3.31
CA GLU A 72 19.14 9.33 4.52
C GLU A 72 19.08 10.84 4.28
N THR A 73 19.70 11.31 3.21
CA THR A 73 19.70 12.74 2.85
C THR A 73 18.28 13.23 2.60
N THR A 74 17.47 12.44 1.90
CA THR A 74 16.06 12.75 1.64
C THR A 74 15.25 12.77 2.93
N ALA A 75 15.41 11.76 3.80
CA ALA A 75 14.72 11.69 5.08
C ALA A 75 14.99 12.96 5.91
N ARG A 76 16.26 13.35 6.07
CA ARG A 76 16.65 14.57 6.80
C ARG A 76 16.07 15.84 6.16
N ARG A 77 16.06 15.92 4.82
CA ARG A 77 15.47 17.05 4.11
C ARG A 77 13.95 17.15 4.31
N LEU A 78 13.24 16.02 4.38
CA LEU A 78 11.80 16.00 4.63
C LEU A 78 11.42 16.41 6.05
N PHE A 79 12.30 16.25 7.06
CA PHE A 79 12.08 16.87 8.37
C PHE A 79 12.05 18.41 8.27
N GLN A 80 12.88 18.99 7.42
CA GLN A 80 12.96 20.45 7.21
C GLN A 80 11.86 20.98 6.26
N GLN A 81 11.53 20.22 5.22
CA GLN A 81 10.65 20.61 4.10
C GLN A 81 9.38 19.72 4.03
N SER A 82 8.72 19.53 5.17
CA SER A 82 7.59 18.59 5.30
C SER A 82 6.28 19.07 4.67
N ASP A 83 6.17 20.32 4.24
CA ASP A 83 4.96 20.87 3.58
C ASP A 83 4.72 20.25 2.19
N VAL A 84 5.69 19.50 1.65
CA VAL A 84 5.45 18.67 0.48
C VAL A 84 4.55 17.48 0.84
N LEU A 85 4.65 16.97 2.08
CA LEU A 85 3.91 15.79 2.55
C LEU A 85 2.44 16.11 2.87
N THR A 86 2.06 17.38 3.02
CA THR A 86 0.65 17.78 3.26
C THR A 86 -0.24 17.47 2.07
N ASP A 87 0.32 17.51 0.86
CA ASP A 87 -0.41 17.19 -0.37
C ASP A 87 -0.68 15.68 -0.49
N PHE A 88 -0.02 14.88 0.35
CA PHE A 88 -0.19 13.43 0.45
C PHE A 88 -1.12 13.07 1.60
N ASN A 89 -2.32 13.66 1.58
CA ASN A 89 -3.40 13.30 2.49
C ASN A 89 -3.79 11.80 2.34
N PHE A 90 -4.74 11.30 3.13
CA PHE A 90 -5.18 9.91 3.11
C PHE A 90 -5.43 9.35 1.70
N GLN A 91 -5.93 10.21 0.81
CA GLN A 91 -6.20 9.91 -0.60
C GLN A 91 -4.98 9.48 -1.41
N SER A 92 -3.75 9.68 -0.97
CA SER A 92 -2.60 9.48 -1.86
C SER A 92 -2.08 8.04 -1.88
N SER A 93 -2.34 7.32 -2.98
CA SER A 93 -1.71 6.04 -3.34
C SER A 93 -0.18 6.09 -3.31
N LEU A 94 0.37 7.30 -3.43
CA LEU A 94 1.79 7.60 -3.55
C LEU A 94 2.59 7.28 -2.28
N LEU A 95 1.99 7.42 -1.09
CA LEU A 95 2.64 7.11 0.19
C LEU A 95 2.04 5.89 0.91
N ALA A 96 0.88 5.42 0.48
CA ALA A 96 0.19 4.27 1.06
C ALA A 96 0.70 2.93 0.48
N GLY A 97 2.01 2.79 0.28
CA GLY A 97 2.64 1.53 -0.16
C GLY A 97 2.83 1.36 -1.67
N GLY A 98 2.51 2.36 -2.49
CA GLY A 98 2.79 2.33 -3.94
C GLY A 98 4.26 2.61 -4.30
N SER A 99 4.98 3.34 -3.44
CA SER A 99 6.38 3.74 -3.66
C SER A 99 7.36 2.99 -2.75
N SER A 100 8.29 2.27 -3.37
CA SER A 100 9.38 1.58 -2.68
C SER A 100 10.40 2.55 -2.09
N PHE A 101 10.63 3.67 -2.76
CA PHE A 101 11.51 4.73 -2.28
C PHE A 101 10.96 5.40 -1.04
N PHE A 102 9.70 5.88 -1.06
CA PHE A 102 9.13 6.56 0.10
C PHE A 102 8.94 5.62 1.29
N ALA A 103 8.67 4.33 1.06
CA ALA A 103 8.68 3.34 2.13
C ALA A 103 10.06 3.26 2.80
N ALA A 104 11.15 3.32 2.04
CA ALA A 104 12.51 3.36 2.58
C ALA A 104 12.82 4.67 3.31
N VAL A 105 12.37 5.81 2.78
CA VAL A 105 12.53 7.13 3.41
C VAL A 105 11.78 7.21 4.73
N ILE A 106 10.51 6.81 4.79
CA ILE A 106 9.72 6.82 6.03
C ILE A 106 10.33 5.91 7.08
N ARG A 107 10.79 4.71 6.67
CA ARG A 107 11.53 3.81 7.57
C ARG A 107 12.80 4.48 8.11
N ARG A 108 13.58 5.13 7.25
CA ARG A 108 14.78 5.85 7.69
C ARG A 108 14.45 7.02 8.61
N MET A 109 13.34 7.73 8.37
CA MET A 109 12.87 8.79 9.27
C MET A 109 12.58 8.26 10.67
N GLY A 110 11.90 7.10 10.78
CA GLY A 110 11.67 6.43 12.05
C GLY A 110 12.97 6.01 12.76
N GLU A 111 13.90 5.40 12.02
CA GLU A 111 15.22 5.04 12.56
C GLU A 111 16.01 6.26 13.05
N LEU A 112 15.87 7.42 12.38
CA LEU A 112 16.50 8.66 12.79
C LEU A 112 15.86 9.23 14.05
N THR A 113 14.52 9.26 14.13
CA THR A 113 13.81 9.74 15.33
C THR A 113 14.07 8.87 16.56
N ASP A 114 14.26 7.56 16.38
CA ASP A 114 14.64 6.66 17.46
C ASP A 114 16.05 6.93 18.00
N LYS A 115 16.97 7.45 17.15
CA LYS A 115 18.38 7.70 17.51
C LYS A 115 18.64 9.14 17.92
N GLU A 116 17.87 10.10 17.40
CA GLU A 116 18.08 11.53 17.53
C GLU A 116 16.79 12.18 18.09
N PRO A 117 16.61 12.24 19.43
CA PRO A 117 15.40 12.78 20.05
C PRO A 117 15.08 14.22 19.64
N GLU A 118 16.11 15.05 19.43
CA GLU A 118 15.97 16.44 18.96
C GLU A 118 15.28 16.49 17.58
N LEU A 119 15.54 15.53 16.70
CA LEU A 119 14.91 15.46 15.39
C LEU A 119 13.43 15.07 15.51
N ALA A 120 13.08 14.20 16.47
CA ALA A 120 11.70 13.85 16.77
C ALA A 120 10.93 15.06 17.33
N GLU A 121 11.55 15.89 18.17
CA GLU A 121 10.95 17.13 18.67
C GLU A 121 10.68 18.14 17.54
N MET A 122 11.60 18.27 16.58
CA MET A 122 11.44 19.17 15.43
C MET A 122 10.44 18.68 14.37
N ALA A 123 9.99 17.42 14.44
CA ALA A 123 9.10 16.84 13.45
C ALA A 123 7.76 17.60 13.38
N LYS A 124 7.43 18.10 12.19
CA LYS A 124 6.14 18.76 11.94
C LYS A 124 5.05 17.72 11.65
N LEU A 125 3.80 18.15 11.76
CA LEU A 125 2.59 17.36 11.56
C LEU A 125 2.63 16.32 10.41
N PRO A 126 3.06 16.65 9.17
CA PRO A 126 3.07 15.67 8.09
C PRO A 126 4.04 14.50 8.33
N VAL A 127 5.14 14.77 9.04
CA VAL A 127 6.11 13.75 9.44
C VAL A 127 5.57 12.93 10.61
N LEU A 128 5.02 13.59 11.63
CA LEU A 128 4.44 12.92 12.80
C LEU A 128 3.41 11.87 12.40
N ILE A 129 2.50 12.21 11.48
CA ILE A 129 1.49 11.28 10.95
C ILE A 129 2.14 10.04 10.29
N ARG A 130 3.27 10.20 9.60
CA ARG A 130 4.00 9.07 8.97
C ARG A 130 4.75 8.24 10.01
N LEU A 131 5.23 8.85 11.08
CA LEU A 131 5.86 8.15 12.19
C LEU A 131 4.84 7.28 12.96
N VAL A 132 3.59 7.74 13.13
CA VAL A 132 2.50 6.90 13.68
C VAL A 132 2.34 5.60 12.87
N GLU A 133 2.19 5.72 11.55
CA GLU A 133 2.06 4.59 10.63
C GLU A 133 3.30 3.66 10.68
N HIS A 134 4.50 4.24 10.70
CA HIS A 134 5.76 3.51 10.80
C HIS A 134 5.85 2.69 12.08
N HIS A 135 5.69 3.33 13.24
CA HIS A 135 5.85 2.66 14.54
C HIS A 135 4.78 1.62 14.80
N ARG A 136 3.54 1.83 14.31
CA ARG A 136 2.53 0.78 14.33
C ARG A 136 2.98 -0.47 13.57
N ARG A 137 3.49 -0.31 12.34
CA ARG A 137 3.99 -1.45 11.54
C ARG A 137 5.24 -2.08 12.15
N GLY A 138 6.07 -1.28 12.81
CA GLY A 138 7.24 -1.72 13.56
C GLY A 138 6.93 -2.34 14.93
N ARG A 139 5.65 -2.36 15.36
CA ARG A 139 5.22 -2.80 16.70
C ARG A 139 5.93 -2.06 17.84
N ASN A 140 6.18 -0.77 17.66
CA ASN A 140 6.68 0.12 18.70
C ASN A 140 5.52 0.98 19.23
N GLU A 141 4.70 0.39 20.10
CA GLU A 141 3.47 0.99 20.62
C GLU A 141 3.72 2.35 21.31
N ASN A 142 4.76 2.43 22.15
CA ASN A 142 5.04 3.64 22.92
C ASN A 142 5.31 4.84 21.99
N GLN A 143 6.15 4.66 20.97
CA GLN A 143 6.41 5.74 20.00
C GLN A 143 5.17 6.05 19.16
N MET A 144 4.45 5.03 18.71
CA MET A 144 3.21 5.22 17.95
C MET A 144 2.21 6.08 18.73
N ARG A 145 1.96 5.76 20.02
CA ARG A 145 1.03 6.51 20.87
C ARG A 145 1.53 7.92 21.15
N ALA A 146 2.81 8.10 21.45
CA ALA A 146 3.39 9.43 21.69
C ALA A 146 3.23 10.35 20.48
N PHE A 147 3.53 9.86 19.27
CA PHE A 147 3.32 10.64 18.04
C PHE A 147 1.83 10.89 17.75
N ALA A 148 0.96 9.90 17.97
CA ALA A 148 -0.48 10.05 17.76
C ALA A 148 -1.10 11.09 18.70
N GLU A 149 -0.69 11.10 19.97
CA GLU A 149 -1.09 12.10 20.96
C GLU A 149 -0.65 13.50 20.54
N ARG A 150 0.62 13.63 20.09
CA ARG A 150 1.14 14.91 19.61
C ARG A 150 0.35 15.43 18.40
N VAL A 151 0.09 14.58 17.41
CA VAL A 151 -0.74 14.95 16.24
C VAL A 151 -2.13 15.41 16.70
N THR A 152 -2.77 14.65 17.59
CA THR A 152 -4.10 14.96 18.10
C THR A 152 -4.14 16.31 18.83
N ASN A 153 -3.11 16.61 19.61
CA ASN A 153 -2.99 17.87 20.32
C ASN A 153 -2.76 19.05 19.35
N GLU A 154 -1.90 18.89 18.35
CA GLU A 154 -1.62 19.92 17.33
C GLU A 154 -2.85 20.21 16.44
N LEU A 155 -3.70 19.21 16.18
CA LEU A 155 -4.87 19.34 15.32
C LEU A 155 -6.15 19.79 16.04
N ARG A 156 -6.17 19.77 17.37
CA ARG A 156 -7.39 19.88 18.18
C ARG A 156 -8.26 21.08 17.82
N GLU A 157 -7.68 22.28 17.78
CA GLU A 157 -8.42 23.52 17.50
C GLU A 157 -8.99 23.50 16.08
N ARG A 158 -8.17 23.12 15.09
CA ARG A 158 -8.57 23.03 13.68
C ARG A 158 -9.67 21.99 13.44
N VAL A 159 -9.61 20.84 14.14
CA VAL A 159 -10.67 19.82 14.10
C VAL A 159 -11.98 20.35 14.70
N ALA A 160 -11.90 21.15 15.77
CA ALA A 160 -13.08 21.80 16.36
C ALA A 160 -13.69 22.85 15.41
N GLU A 161 -12.85 23.52 14.62
CA GLU A 161 -13.25 24.48 13.59
C GLU A 161 -13.75 23.84 12.28
N ASN A 162 -13.78 22.51 12.18
CA ASN A 162 -14.11 21.76 10.96
C ASN A 162 -13.17 22.04 9.77
N ASP A 163 -11.89 22.32 10.03
CA ASP A 163 -10.86 22.32 8.99
C ASP A 163 -10.79 20.92 8.35
N THR A 164 -11.12 20.82 7.06
CA THR A 164 -11.24 19.53 6.36
C THR A 164 -9.92 18.78 6.26
N LEU A 165 -8.80 19.48 6.15
CA LEU A 165 -7.47 18.86 6.12
C LEU A 165 -7.12 18.30 7.51
N ALA A 166 -7.36 19.06 8.57
CA ALA A 166 -7.15 18.61 9.94
C ALA A 166 -8.04 17.41 10.28
N LEU A 167 -9.31 17.41 9.83
CA LEU A 167 -10.22 16.29 9.98
C LEU A 167 -9.68 15.03 9.30
N GLY A 168 -9.25 15.11 8.03
CA GLY A 168 -8.66 13.97 7.33
C GLY A 168 -7.37 13.47 7.98
N GLN A 169 -6.52 14.38 8.47
CA GLN A 169 -5.28 14.05 9.17
C GLN A 169 -5.54 13.38 10.54
N GLN A 170 -6.54 13.84 11.29
CA GLN A 170 -6.96 13.19 12.54
C GLN A 170 -7.61 11.83 12.25
N GLY A 171 -8.44 11.76 11.21
CA GLY A 171 -9.05 10.51 10.75
C GLY A 171 -7.99 9.47 10.39
N LYS A 172 -6.87 9.90 9.79
CA LYS A 172 -5.71 9.03 9.56
C LYS A 172 -5.14 8.44 10.83
N VAL A 173 -4.86 9.28 11.83
CA VAL A 173 -4.26 8.83 13.07
C VAL A 173 -5.19 7.86 13.79
N ALA A 174 -6.49 8.16 13.84
CA ALA A 174 -7.50 7.25 14.36
C ALA A 174 -7.48 5.89 13.62
N TYR A 175 -7.41 5.88 12.29
CA TYR A 175 -7.29 4.64 11.52
C TYR A 175 -6.04 3.83 11.88
N GLU A 176 -4.87 4.46 12.04
CA GLU A 176 -3.67 3.71 12.44
C GLU A 176 -3.82 3.15 13.87
N LEU A 177 -4.40 3.92 14.80
CA LEU A 177 -4.69 3.44 16.16
C LEU A 177 -5.69 2.27 16.18
N SER A 178 -6.71 2.28 15.32
CA SER A 178 -7.66 1.17 15.21
C SER A 178 -6.99 -0.09 14.69
N MET A 179 -6.12 0.04 13.69
CA MET A 179 -5.31 -1.07 13.17
C MET A 179 -4.35 -1.63 14.22
N HIS A 180 -3.84 -0.80 15.13
CA HIS A 180 -3.05 -1.27 16.26
C HIS A 180 -3.90 -2.08 17.24
N ALA A 181 -5.05 -1.55 17.70
CA ALA A 181 -5.96 -2.27 18.58
C ALA A 181 -6.39 -3.63 17.99
N PHE A 182 -6.65 -3.66 16.68
CA PHE A 182 -6.93 -4.91 15.96
C PHE A 182 -5.78 -5.91 16.04
N ASN A 183 -4.54 -5.45 15.87
CA ASN A 183 -3.35 -6.31 15.95
C ASN A 183 -3.12 -6.87 17.37
N GLU A 184 -3.50 -6.11 18.41
CA GLU A 184 -3.48 -6.56 19.81
C GLU A 184 -4.65 -7.50 20.14
N GLY A 185 -5.58 -7.71 19.21
CA GLY A 185 -6.76 -8.56 19.40
C GLY A 185 -7.90 -7.88 20.16
N ASP A 186 -7.79 -6.58 20.44
CA ASP A 186 -8.88 -5.79 21.02
C ASP A 186 -9.84 -5.32 19.92
N TYR A 187 -10.67 -6.25 19.47
CA TYR A 187 -11.56 -6.03 18.33
C TYR A 187 -12.66 -5.00 18.63
N GLU A 188 -13.15 -4.94 19.88
CA GLU A 188 -14.16 -3.96 20.29
C GLU A 188 -13.59 -2.54 20.22
N GLN A 189 -12.42 -2.33 20.82
CA GLN A 189 -11.75 -1.03 20.77
C GLN A 189 -11.33 -0.66 19.34
N ALA A 190 -10.88 -1.63 18.55
CA ALA A 190 -10.51 -1.41 17.15
C ALA A 190 -11.69 -0.88 16.33
N ILE A 191 -12.88 -1.46 16.48
CA ILE A 191 -14.08 -1.01 15.78
C ILE A 191 -14.47 0.40 16.25
N ALA A 192 -14.48 0.66 17.56
CA ALA A 192 -14.84 1.97 18.09
C ALA A 192 -13.92 3.10 17.58
N ILE A 193 -12.60 2.89 17.57
CA ILE A 193 -11.65 3.87 17.04
C ILE A 193 -11.81 4.03 15.52
N ALA A 194 -12.09 2.94 14.81
CA ALA A 194 -12.30 3.01 13.37
C ALA A 194 -13.58 3.78 13.01
N GLU A 195 -14.64 3.70 13.81
CA GLU A 195 -15.85 4.51 13.66
C GLU A 195 -15.56 6.01 13.83
N GLU A 196 -14.69 6.38 14.77
CA GLU A 196 -14.19 7.77 14.89
C GLU A 196 -13.45 8.19 13.61
N SER A 197 -12.57 7.34 13.10
CA SER A 197 -11.86 7.59 11.83
C SER A 197 -12.83 7.81 10.67
N ILE A 198 -13.85 6.96 10.54
CA ILE A 198 -14.87 7.07 9.49
C ILE A 198 -15.59 8.41 9.60
N ALA A 199 -16.08 8.78 10.79
CA ALA A 199 -16.80 10.03 11.01
C ALA A 199 -15.95 11.28 10.71
N LEU A 200 -14.65 11.24 11.03
CA LEU A 200 -13.72 12.30 10.70
C LEU A 200 -13.50 12.41 9.19
N CYS A 201 -13.31 11.28 8.50
CA CYS A 201 -13.16 11.23 7.05
C CYS A 201 -14.42 11.69 6.31
N GLU A 202 -15.61 11.34 6.78
CA GLU A 202 -16.89 11.83 6.23
C GLU A 202 -16.98 13.35 6.33
N ARG A 203 -16.68 13.92 7.50
CA ARG A 203 -16.66 15.39 7.70
C ARG A 203 -15.58 16.09 6.86
N ALA A 204 -14.49 15.39 6.57
CA ALA A 204 -13.42 15.90 5.71
C ALA A 204 -13.77 15.83 4.20
N GLY A 205 -14.82 15.11 3.81
CA GLY A 205 -15.10 14.79 2.42
C GLY A 205 -14.12 13.77 1.82
N ASP A 206 -13.44 12.98 2.66
CA ASP A 206 -12.43 12.01 2.26
C ASP A 206 -13.06 10.63 1.99
N LEU A 207 -13.64 10.47 0.80
CA LEU A 207 -14.30 9.23 0.39
C LEU A 207 -13.36 8.02 0.46
N TYR A 208 -12.10 8.17 0.05
CA TYR A 208 -11.14 7.07 0.10
C TYR A 208 -10.90 6.61 1.55
N GLY A 209 -10.73 7.55 2.48
CA GLY A 209 -10.55 7.24 3.89
C GLY A 209 -11.75 6.55 4.51
N VAL A 210 -12.96 7.00 4.15
CA VAL A 210 -14.21 6.34 4.55
C VAL A 210 -14.24 4.88 4.09
N LEU A 211 -14.03 4.64 2.79
CA LEU A 211 -14.12 3.29 2.21
C LEU A 211 -13.02 2.36 2.74
N GLN A 212 -11.79 2.88 2.94
CA GLN A 212 -10.71 2.08 3.51
C GLN A 212 -11.02 1.64 4.95
N ALA A 213 -11.45 2.57 5.81
CA ALA A 213 -11.76 2.27 7.20
C ALA A 213 -12.98 1.34 7.32
N ARG A 214 -14.05 1.61 6.56
CA ARG A 214 -15.25 0.75 6.48
C ARG A 214 -14.89 -0.66 6.01
N GLY A 215 -14.09 -0.80 4.95
CA GLY A 215 -13.65 -2.10 4.43
C GLY A 215 -12.92 -2.94 5.48
N ASN A 216 -12.04 -2.32 6.28
CA ASN A 216 -11.35 -3.03 7.36
C ASN A 216 -12.26 -3.39 8.53
N VAL A 217 -13.17 -2.49 8.94
CA VAL A 217 -14.13 -2.76 10.02
C VAL A 217 -15.07 -3.90 9.64
N ALA A 218 -15.75 -3.72 8.51
CA ALA A 218 -16.78 -4.63 8.01
C ALA A 218 -16.19 -5.98 7.56
N GLY A 219 -15.00 -5.94 6.98
CA GLY A 219 -14.26 -7.10 6.54
C GLY A 219 -13.37 -7.65 7.64
N SER A 220 -12.12 -7.17 7.71
CA SER A 220 -11.07 -7.74 8.56
C SER A 220 -11.43 -7.85 10.05
N PHE A 221 -11.93 -6.78 10.67
CA PHE A 221 -12.11 -6.70 12.11
C PHE A 221 -13.24 -7.62 12.56
N ARG A 222 -14.44 -7.41 12.02
CA ARG A 222 -15.61 -8.25 12.32
C ARG A 222 -15.40 -9.71 11.92
N TYR A 223 -14.78 -9.99 10.78
CA TYR A 223 -14.47 -11.36 10.36
C TYR A 223 -13.53 -12.06 11.34
N THR A 224 -12.41 -11.42 11.69
CA THR A 224 -11.40 -12.05 12.56
C THR A 224 -11.94 -12.22 13.97
N TRP A 225 -12.70 -11.23 14.45
CA TRP A 225 -13.40 -11.32 15.71
C TRP A 225 -14.40 -12.49 15.72
N ALA A 226 -15.30 -12.57 14.72
CA ALA A 226 -16.24 -13.68 14.60
C ALA A 226 -15.51 -15.03 14.58
N LYS A 227 -14.47 -15.16 13.77
CA LYS A 227 -13.65 -16.38 13.72
C LYS A 227 -13.04 -16.75 15.09
N SER A 228 -12.60 -15.77 15.87
CA SER A 228 -12.03 -15.99 17.20
C SER A 228 -13.05 -16.48 18.23
N LEU A 229 -14.32 -16.07 18.09
CA LEU A 229 -15.42 -16.51 18.94
C LEU A 229 -15.94 -17.90 18.54
N GLY A 230 -15.92 -18.20 17.24
CA GLY A 230 -16.44 -19.44 16.67
C GLY A 230 -17.96 -19.43 16.46
N ALA A 231 -18.46 -20.35 15.62
CA ALA A 231 -19.86 -20.36 15.16
C ALA A 231 -20.91 -20.59 16.26
N GLY A 232 -20.49 -21.04 17.46
CA GLY A 232 -21.38 -21.22 18.60
C GLY A 232 -21.65 -19.96 19.42
N ASP A 233 -20.89 -18.89 19.19
CA ASP A 233 -21.07 -17.63 19.91
C ASP A 233 -22.22 -16.79 19.30
N PRO A 234 -23.12 -16.20 20.12
CA PRO A 234 -24.24 -15.41 19.61
C PRO A 234 -23.81 -14.17 18.80
N LYS A 235 -22.61 -13.61 19.02
CA LYS A 235 -22.09 -12.48 18.25
C LYS A 235 -21.58 -12.91 16.87
N TYR A 236 -21.27 -14.19 16.65
CA TYR A 236 -20.68 -14.68 15.39
C TYR A 236 -21.51 -14.29 14.16
N ALA A 237 -22.80 -14.63 14.17
CA ALA A 237 -23.69 -14.36 13.06
C ALA A 237 -23.89 -12.85 12.85
N THR A 238 -24.04 -12.11 13.94
CA THR A 238 -24.20 -10.65 13.93
C THR A 238 -23.01 -9.96 13.28
N LEU A 239 -21.79 -10.27 13.72
CA LEU A 239 -20.56 -9.67 13.19
C LEU A 239 -20.42 -9.87 11.67
N ILE A 240 -20.71 -11.09 11.18
CA ILE A 240 -20.64 -11.40 9.76
C ILE A 240 -21.76 -10.70 8.96
N ASN A 241 -22.98 -10.69 9.50
CA ASN A 241 -24.14 -10.11 8.81
C ASN A 241 -24.13 -8.58 8.78
N GLU A 242 -23.53 -7.92 9.76
CA GLU A 242 -23.35 -6.46 9.77
C GLU A 242 -22.26 -6.00 8.81
N GLY A 243 -21.21 -6.82 8.62
CA GLY A 243 -20.09 -6.49 7.72
C GLY A 243 -20.43 -6.59 6.24
N ARG A 244 -21.14 -7.65 5.84
CA ARG A 244 -21.44 -7.94 4.43
C ARG A 244 -22.10 -6.78 3.65
N PRO A 245 -23.22 -6.18 4.09
CA PRO A 245 -23.90 -5.15 3.30
C PRO A 245 -23.06 -3.89 3.12
N VAL A 246 -22.25 -3.53 4.12
CA VAL A 246 -21.30 -2.41 4.06
C VAL A 246 -20.27 -2.64 2.95
N LEU A 247 -19.70 -3.85 2.88
CA LEU A 247 -18.73 -4.20 1.85
C LEU A 247 -19.34 -4.23 0.44
N GLU A 248 -20.58 -4.72 0.31
CA GLU A 248 -21.30 -4.75 -0.98
C GLU A 248 -21.63 -3.34 -1.48
N GLU A 249 -22.06 -2.43 -0.59
CA GLU A 249 -22.28 -1.01 -0.90
C GLU A 249 -20.98 -0.31 -1.30
N ASP A 250 -19.90 -0.52 -0.53
CA ASP A 250 -18.60 0.09 -0.79
C ASP A 250 -18.02 -0.40 -2.12
N LEU A 251 -18.25 -1.66 -2.48
CA LEU A 251 -17.82 -2.22 -3.76
C LEU A 251 -18.49 -1.52 -4.94
N GLN A 252 -19.80 -1.28 -4.86
CA GLN A 252 -20.54 -0.54 -5.90
C GLN A 252 -20.04 0.90 -6.03
N THR A 253 -19.85 1.57 -4.88
CA THR A 253 -19.32 2.95 -4.84
C THR A 253 -17.94 3.02 -5.48
N THR A 254 -17.07 2.06 -5.14
CA THR A 254 -15.71 2.00 -5.67
C THR A 254 -15.68 1.74 -7.18
N GLN A 255 -16.56 0.86 -7.69
CA GLN A 255 -16.67 0.58 -9.12
C GLN A 255 -17.12 1.79 -9.93
N ALA A 256 -18.03 2.60 -9.38
CA ALA A 256 -18.43 3.87 -10.00
C ALA A 256 -17.23 4.83 -10.08
N GLN A 257 -16.44 4.95 -9.01
CA GLN A 257 -15.23 5.79 -8.99
C GLN A 257 -14.15 5.31 -9.96
N ILE A 258 -13.97 3.99 -10.12
CA ILE A 258 -13.02 3.42 -11.09
C ILE A 258 -13.45 3.74 -12.53
N ALA A 259 -14.76 3.72 -12.81
CA ALA A 259 -15.29 4.00 -14.14
C ALA A 259 -15.07 5.47 -14.59
N GLU A 260 -14.90 6.40 -13.65
CA GLU A 260 -14.60 7.81 -13.93
C GLU A 260 -13.12 8.04 -14.38
N ASP A 261 -12.25 7.04 -14.23
CA ASP A 261 -10.82 7.06 -14.62
C ASP A 261 -10.04 8.27 -14.08
N THR A 262 -10.25 8.58 -12.81
CA THR A 262 -9.58 9.70 -12.12
C THR A 262 -8.11 9.38 -11.81
N PRO A 263 -7.25 10.39 -11.53
CA PRO A 263 -5.88 10.17 -11.06
C PRO A 263 -5.79 9.28 -9.80
N ASP A 264 -6.86 9.23 -9.01
CA ASP A 264 -6.96 8.44 -7.78
C ASP A 264 -7.48 7.02 -8.00
N ARG A 265 -7.75 6.61 -9.25
CA ARG A 265 -8.26 5.27 -9.60
C ARG A 265 -7.53 4.13 -8.88
N LYS A 266 -6.20 4.18 -8.76
CA LYS A 266 -5.40 3.15 -8.06
C LYS A 266 -5.80 2.96 -6.59
N ASN A 267 -6.27 4.01 -5.92
CA ASN A 267 -6.78 3.91 -4.56
C ASN A 267 -8.09 3.12 -4.52
N PHE A 268 -8.97 3.40 -5.47
CA PHE A 268 -10.23 2.70 -5.61
C PHE A 268 -10.02 1.25 -6.07
N ASP A 269 -9.11 0.96 -7.00
CA ASP A 269 -8.72 -0.42 -7.35
C ASP A 269 -8.26 -1.21 -6.10
N ARG A 270 -7.54 -0.56 -5.19
CA ARG A 270 -7.10 -1.17 -3.93
C ARG A 270 -8.25 -1.42 -2.95
N VAL A 271 -9.19 -0.48 -2.83
CA VAL A 271 -10.39 -0.68 -2.01
C VAL A 271 -11.25 -1.79 -2.58
N GLU A 272 -11.45 -1.83 -3.89
CA GLU A 272 -12.24 -2.85 -4.58
C GLU A 272 -11.67 -4.25 -4.32
N SER A 273 -10.36 -4.42 -4.53
CA SER A 273 -9.69 -5.70 -4.27
C SER A 273 -9.76 -6.09 -2.79
N ASN A 274 -9.55 -5.16 -1.86
CA ASN A 274 -9.67 -5.44 -0.42
C ASN A 274 -11.08 -5.89 -0.04
N ASN A 275 -12.11 -5.17 -0.48
CA ASN A 275 -13.50 -5.49 -0.16
C ASN A 275 -13.92 -6.83 -0.77
N ALA A 276 -13.52 -7.11 -2.02
CA ALA A 276 -13.76 -8.41 -2.65
C ALA A 276 -13.04 -9.55 -1.90
N MET A 277 -11.81 -9.35 -1.42
CA MET A 277 -11.10 -10.31 -0.58
C MET A 277 -11.81 -10.57 0.76
N HIS A 278 -12.40 -9.54 1.37
CA HIS A 278 -13.20 -9.69 2.60
C HIS A 278 -14.50 -10.44 2.35
N LEU A 279 -15.22 -10.11 1.28
CA LEU A 279 -16.43 -10.81 0.87
C LEU A 279 -16.16 -12.27 0.50
N MET A 280 -15.01 -12.60 -0.11
CA MET A 280 -14.58 -13.98 -0.33
C MET A 280 -14.47 -14.77 0.98
N LYS A 281 -13.88 -14.17 2.02
CA LYS A 281 -13.75 -14.81 3.34
C LYS A 281 -15.11 -15.02 4.01
N ILE A 282 -16.00 -14.05 3.92
CA ILE A 282 -17.38 -14.13 4.41
C ILE A 282 -18.15 -15.24 3.68
N ALA A 283 -18.06 -15.27 2.34
CA ALA A 283 -18.67 -16.29 1.51
C ALA A 283 -18.22 -17.71 1.91
N GLY A 284 -16.92 -17.89 2.18
CA GLY A 284 -16.37 -19.14 2.68
C GLY A 284 -16.95 -19.59 4.02
N LEU A 285 -17.19 -18.66 4.95
CA LEU A 285 -17.83 -18.98 6.24
C LEU A 285 -19.32 -19.29 6.12
N GLN A 286 -20.01 -18.65 5.16
CA GLN A 286 -21.45 -18.80 4.95
C GLN A 286 -21.80 -19.97 4.00
N GLY A 287 -20.82 -20.56 3.33
CA GLY A 287 -21.07 -21.55 2.29
C GLY A 287 -21.66 -20.94 1.00
N ASP A 288 -21.48 -19.64 0.77
CA ASP A 288 -22.10 -18.90 -0.32
C ASP A 288 -21.26 -18.96 -1.61
N LEU A 289 -21.48 -20.02 -2.40
CA LEU A 289 -20.75 -20.23 -3.65
C LEU A 289 -21.03 -19.13 -4.70
N ALA A 290 -22.23 -18.58 -4.72
CA ALA A 290 -22.60 -17.53 -5.68
C ALA A 290 -21.80 -16.25 -5.43
N LEU A 291 -21.77 -15.79 -4.17
CA LEU A 291 -20.94 -14.66 -3.78
C LEU A 291 -19.45 -14.93 -4.04
N ALA A 292 -18.95 -16.12 -3.70
CA ALA A 292 -17.55 -16.46 -3.93
C ALA A 292 -17.16 -16.39 -5.42
N ARG A 293 -18.01 -16.89 -6.32
CA ARG A 293 -17.78 -16.78 -7.78
C ARG A 293 -17.77 -15.33 -8.25
N GLN A 294 -18.73 -14.53 -7.78
CA GLN A 294 -18.83 -13.12 -8.12
C GLN A 294 -17.57 -12.36 -7.67
N MET A 295 -17.14 -12.54 -6.42
CA MET A 295 -15.97 -11.84 -5.89
C MET A 295 -14.67 -12.31 -6.54
N MET A 296 -14.54 -13.60 -6.87
CA MET A 296 -13.38 -14.08 -7.62
C MET A 296 -13.30 -13.44 -9.02
N ALA A 297 -14.43 -13.19 -9.67
CA ALA A 297 -14.46 -12.48 -10.95
C ALA A 297 -13.97 -11.03 -10.80
N VAL A 298 -14.39 -10.33 -9.74
CA VAL A 298 -13.91 -8.97 -9.40
C VAL A 298 -12.40 -8.99 -9.18
N LEU A 299 -11.89 -9.90 -8.34
CA LEU A 299 -10.45 -10.01 -8.07
C LEU A 299 -9.64 -10.27 -9.35
N ARG A 300 -10.09 -11.16 -10.22
CA ARG A 300 -9.41 -11.46 -11.50
C ARG A 300 -9.42 -10.30 -12.50
N ALA A 301 -10.36 -9.36 -12.37
CA ALA A 301 -10.39 -8.16 -13.19
C ALA A 301 -9.56 -7.00 -12.59
N ASN A 302 -9.20 -7.08 -11.31
CA ASN A 302 -8.58 -5.98 -10.59
C ASN A 302 -7.03 -5.96 -10.76
N PRO A 303 -6.44 -4.85 -11.25
CA PRO A 303 -5.01 -4.80 -11.54
C PRO A 303 -4.12 -4.85 -10.28
N ILE A 304 -4.59 -4.30 -9.16
CA ILE A 304 -3.84 -4.31 -7.90
C ILE A 304 -3.77 -5.73 -7.35
N TYR A 305 -4.88 -6.46 -7.34
CA TYR A 305 -4.88 -7.86 -6.93
C TYR A 305 -3.93 -8.68 -7.80
N LEU A 306 -4.03 -8.60 -9.13
CA LEU A 306 -3.15 -9.34 -10.04
C LEU A 306 -1.65 -9.02 -9.83
N SER A 307 -1.31 -7.76 -9.54
CA SER A 307 0.09 -7.36 -9.29
C SER A 307 0.69 -8.00 -8.02
N THR A 308 -0.16 -8.40 -7.07
CA THR A 308 0.27 -8.98 -5.78
C THR A 308 0.16 -10.51 -5.74
N THR A 309 -0.64 -11.11 -6.63
CA THR A 309 -0.94 -12.55 -6.63
C THR A 309 -0.40 -13.31 -7.84
N THR A 310 0.15 -12.63 -8.85
CA THR A 310 0.73 -13.30 -10.02
C THR A 310 2.26 -13.39 -9.94
N ILE A 311 2.80 -14.54 -10.35
CA ILE A 311 4.24 -14.72 -10.60
C ILE A 311 4.36 -15.10 -12.08
N ALA A 312 5.27 -14.45 -12.81
CA ALA A 312 5.60 -14.88 -14.17
C ALA A 312 6.32 -16.24 -14.09
N LYS A 313 5.67 -17.30 -14.60
CA LYS A 313 6.32 -18.60 -14.78
C LYS A 313 6.08 -19.06 -16.22
N ASP A 314 7.17 -19.26 -16.95
CA ASP A 314 7.18 -19.85 -18.30
C ASP A 314 6.26 -19.14 -19.32
N GLY A 315 6.18 -17.80 -19.27
CA GLY A 315 5.39 -17.01 -20.23
C GLY A 315 3.88 -17.03 -20.02
N ALA A 316 3.39 -17.67 -18.95
CA ALA A 316 1.99 -17.65 -18.54
C ALA A 316 1.82 -16.94 -17.19
N THR A 317 0.81 -16.08 -17.10
CA THR A 317 0.38 -15.46 -15.83
C THR A 317 -0.35 -16.50 -15.00
N ALA A 318 0.32 -17.09 -14.01
CA ALA A 318 -0.32 -17.97 -13.04
C ALA A 318 -0.67 -17.17 -11.77
N VAL A 319 -1.95 -17.18 -11.38
CA VAL A 319 -2.38 -16.74 -10.05
C VAL A 319 -1.81 -17.74 -9.06
N LYS A 320 -0.94 -17.30 -8.16
CA LYS A 320 -0.40 -18.13 -7.06
C LYS A 320 -1.60 -18.70 -6.32
N GLY A 321 -1.61 -20.01 -6.04
CA GLY A 321 -2.65 -20.65 -5.22
C GLY A 321 -2.79 -19.86 -3.93
N ASP A 322 -3.85 -19.06 -3.87
CA ASP A 322 -4.10 -18.14 -2.78
C ASP A 322 -5.33 -18.59 -2.01
N VAL A 323 -5.47 -18.07 -0.80
CA VAL A 323 -6.54 -18.46 0.13
C VAL A 323 -7.92 -18.31 -0.52
N PHE A 324 -8.09 -17.36 -1.45
CA PHE A 324 -9.37 -17.09 -2.11
C PHE A 324 -9.70 -18.15 -3.17
N THR A 325 -8.71 -18.57 -3.96
CA THR A 325 -8.87 -19.68 -4.90
C THR A 325 -9.19 -20.98 -4.17
N GLU A 326 -8.57 -21.22 -3.00
CA GLU A 326 -8.89 -22.38 -2.16
C GLU A 326 -10.31 -22.33 -1.58
N ILE A 327 -10.77 -21.15 -1.13
CA ILE A 327 -12.15 -20.97 -0.65
C ILE A 327 -13.13 -21.33 -1.77
N LEU A 328 -12.92 -20.80 -2.98
CA LEU A 328 -13.80 -21.08 -4.11
C LEU A 328 -13.82 -22.57 -4.44
N ALA A 329 -12.65 -23.20 -4.56
CA ALA A 329 -12.55 -24.63 -4.90
C ALA A 329 -13.26 -25.52 -3.86
N LYS A 330 -13.13 -25.22 -2.57
CA LYS A 330 -13.83 -25.95 -1.49
C LYS A 330 -15.35 -25.83 -1.60
N LEU A 331 -15.86 -24.64 -1.91
CA LEU A 331 -17.29 -24.41 -2.09
C LEU A 331 -17.82 -25.13 -3.34
N GLU A 332 -17.05 -25.13 -4.44
CA GLU A 332 -17.43 -25.84 -5.66
C GLU A 332 -17.46 -27.35 -5.47
N GLN A 333 -16.48 -27.90 -4.75
CA GLN A 333 -16.46 -29.31 -4.39
C GLN A 333 -17.67 -29.69 -3.53
N ALA A 334 -17.98 -28.89 -2.49
CA ALA A 334 -19.12 -29.15 -1.61
C ALA A 334 -20.46 -29.13 -2.37
N GLU A 335 -20.60 -28.26 -3.38
CA GLU A 335 -21.80 -28.19 -4.21
C GLU A 335 -21.92 -29.38 -5.18
N ALA A 336 -20.80 -29.83 -5.74
CA ALA A 336 -20.75 -31.02 -6.59
C ALA A 336 -21.11 -32.29 -5.82
N GLU A 337 -20.63 -32.42 -4.58
CA GLU A 337 -20.96 -33.54 -3.68
C GLU A 337 -22.46 -33.57 -3.33
N LYS A 338 -23.08 -32.40 -3.04
CA LYS A 338 -24.54 -32.31 -2.83
C LYS A 338 -25.34 -32.70 -4.06
N SER A 339 -24.92 -32.24 -5.24
CA SER A 339 -25.60 -32.51 -6.52
C SER A 339 -25.49 -33.98 -6.93
N GLY A 340 -24.35 -34.62 -6.66
CA GLY A 340 -24.12 -36.04 -6.93
C GLY A 340 -24.82 -36.99 -5.95
N GLN A 341 -25.14 -36.55 -4.74
CA GLN A 341 -25.96 -37.31 -3.78
C GLN A 341 -27.48 -37.21 -4.05
N ALA A 342 -27.90 -36.22 -4.85
CA ALA A 342 -29.30 -36.00 -5.24
C ALA A 342 -29.67 -36.65 -6.59
N SER A 343 -28.72 -37.33 -7.25
CA SER A 343 -28.88 -38.05 -8.52
C SER A 343 -29.01 -39.56 -8.30
#